data_AF-A0A7S4PN99-F1
#
_entry.id   AF-A0A7S4PN99-F1
#
_cell.length_a   1.000
_cell.length_b   1.000
_cell.length_c   1.000
_cell.angle_alpha   90.00
_cell.angle_beta   90.00
_cell.angle_gamma   90.00
#
_symmetry.space_group_name_H-M   'P 1'
#
loop_
_entity.id
_entity.type
_entity.pdbx_description
1 polymer ?
#
loop_
_entity_poly.entity_id
_entity_poly.type
_entity_poly.pdbx_seq_one_letter_code
_entity_poly.pdbx_strand_id
1 'polypeptide(L)'
;MDVAKRTCGYCHESPPVLRRPKNGMLICRNCFLEAFEAEAHETIVSNQLVQRGDTIAVGASGGKDSAVLLELLYTLNRRHDYGIELVLLSVDEGIAGYREPSLECVKRNQKKYDLPLHIFSYK
;
A
#
# COMPACT_ATOMS: atom_id res chain seq x y z
N MET A 1 11.51 15.23 -38.12
CA MET A 1 12.34 15.10 -36.90
C MET A 1 11.78 13.93 -36.10
N ASP A 2 12.49 12.80 -36.10
CA ASP A 2 12.16 11.65 -35.27
C ASP A 2 12.27 12.04 -33.80
N VAL A 3 11.13 12.08 -33.10
CA VAL A 3 11.12 12.18 -31.65
C VAL A 3 11.56 10.82 -31.14
N ALA A 4 12.82 10.69 -30.73
CA ALA A 4 13.33 9.48 -30.11
C ALA A 4 12.37 9.04 -29.00
N LYS A 5 11.79 7.85 -29.15
CA LYS A 5 10.82 7.28 -28.20
C LYS A 5 11.53 7.10 -26.87
N ARG A 6 11.20 7.94 -25.88
CA ARG A 6 11.80 7.83 -24.53
C ARG A 6 11.41 6.49 -23.92
N THR A 7 12.39 5.75 -23.43
CA THR A 7 12.20 4.48 -22.71
C THR A 7 12.35 4.67 -21.21
N CYS A 8 11.87 3.69 -20.43
CA CYS A 8 12.02 3.64 -18.99
C CYS A 8 13.50 3.71 -18.60
N GLY A 9 13.84 4.56 -17.63
CA GLY A 9 15.21 4.71 -17.12
C GLY A 9 15.72 3.52 -16.30
N TYR A 10 14.87 2.54 -15.96
CA TYR A 10 15.29 1.30 -15.30
C TYR A 10 15.36 0.12 -16.25
N CYS A 11 14.25 -0.27 -16.88
CA CYS A 11 14.26 -1.46 -17.75
C CYS A 11 14.68 -1.17 -19.20
N HIS A 12 14.71 0.09 -19.65
CA HIS A 12 14.99 0.47 -21.03
C HIS A 12 14.09 -0.13 -22.13
N GLU A 13 13.05 -0.88 -21.75
CA GLU A 13 12.15 -1.58 -22.68
C GLU A 13 10.80 -0.86 -22.85
N SER A 14 10.17 -0.49 -21.73
CA SER A 14 8.80 0.03 -21.71
C SER A 14 8.77 1.57 -21.81
N PRO A 15 7.70 2.17 -22.38
CA PRO A 15 7.53 3.62 -22.32
C PRO A 15 7.34 4.08 -20.86
N PRO A 16 7.96 5.21 -20.47
CA PRO A 16 7.76 5.75 -19.14
C PRO A 16 6.37 6.38 -19.01
N VAL A 17 5.76 6.25 -17.84
CA VAL A 17 4.44 6.79 -17.51
C VAL A 17 4.48 7.82 -16.39
N LEU A 18 5.61 7.91 -15.67
CA LEU A 18 5.80 8.88 -14.60
C LEU A 18 7.25 9.34 -14.51
N ARG A 19 7.41 10.53 -13.93
CA ARG A 19 8.71 11.06 -13.51
C ARG A 19 8.84 10.85 -12.01
N ARG A 20 9.84 10.08 -11.57
CA ARG A 20 10.11 9.83 -10.15
C ARG A 20 10.37 11.16 -9.43
N PRO A 21 9.61 11.53 -8.39
CA PRO A 21 9.86 12.75 -7.64
C PRO A 21 11.24 12.77 -6.96
N LYS A 22 11.72 11.60 -6.51
CA LYS A 22 12.97 11.43 -5.75
C LYS A 22 14.23 11.82 -6.53
N ASN A 23 14.28 11.55 -7.83
CA ASN A 23 15.50 11.71 -8.65
C ASN A 23 15.23 12.26 -10.07
N GLY A 24 13.99 12.59 -10.40
CA GLY A 24 13.61 13.18 -11.68
C GLY A 24 13.60 12.23 -12.88
N MET A 25 13.84 10.93 -12.67
CA MET A 25 13.97 9.95 -13.75
C MET A 25 12.61 9.48 -14.28
N LEU A 26 12.51 9.28 -15.59
CA LEU A 26 11.30 8.79 -16.26
C LEU A 26 11.26 7.27 -16.23
N ILE A 27 10.19 6.67 -15.68
CA ILE A 27 10.08 5.20 -15.57
C ILE A 27 8.69 4.68 -15.92
N CYS A 28 8.63 3.40 -16.31
CA CYS A 28 7.38 2.70 -16.57
C CYS A 28 6.67 2.29 -15.27
N ARG A 29 5.42 1.85 -15.41
CA ARG A 29 4.56 1.45 -14.28
C ARG A 29 5.16 0.31 -13.45
N ASN A 30 5.67 -0.74 -14.09
CA ASN A 30 6.15 -1.93 -13.39
C ASN A 30 7.43 -1.62 -12.59
N CYS A 31 8.40 -0.95 -13.22
CA CYS A 31 9.60 -0.46 -12.54
C CYS A 31 9.28 0.56 -11.43
N PHE A 32 8.13 1.24 -11.48
CA PHE A 32 7.69 2.08 -10.38
C PHE A 32 7.25 1.23 -9.19
N LEU A 33 6.32 0.30 -9.42
CA LEU A 33 5.76 -0.57 -8.39
C LEU A 33 6.87 -1.40 -7.71
N GLU A 34 7.75 -2.02 -8.50
CA GLU A 34 8.86 -2.82 -7.97
C GLU A 34 9.76 -2.01 -7.03
N ALA A 35 10.23 -0.83 -7.48
CA ALA A 35 11.10 -0.03 -6.62
C ALA A 35 10.33 0.65 -5.47
N PHE A 36 9.04 0.94 -5.60
CA PHE A 36 8.22 1.43 -4.49
C PHE A 36 8.07 0.35 -3.40
N GLU A 37 7.77 -0.88 -3.80
CA GLU A 37 7.67 -2.03 -2.90
C GLU A 37 9.01 -2.38 -2.27
N ALA A 38 10.11 -2.33 -3.03
CA ALA A 38 11.46 -2.57 -2.53
C ALA A 38 11.90 -1.50 -1.52
N GLU A 39 11.62 -0.22 -1.78
CA GLU A 39 11.90 0.88 -0.84
C GLU A 39 11.10 0.73 0.47
N ALA A 40 9.85 0.28 0.39
CA ALA A 40 9.03 -0.02 1.57
C ALA A 40 9.57 -1.24 2.34
N HIS A 41 9.95 -2.32 1.65
CA HIS A 41 10.58 -3.50 2.24
C HIS A 41 11.85 -3.13 3.00
N GLU A 42 12.74 -2.38 2.35
CA GLU A 42 13.99 -1.93 2.96
C GLU A 42 13.72 -1.14 4.24
N THR A 43 12.75 -0.22 4.21
CA THR A 43 12.36 0.56 5.39
C THR A 43 11.89 -0.33 6.54
N ILE A 44 11.08 -1.35 6.25
CA ILE A 44 10.57 -2.30 7.26
C ILE A 44 11.71 -3.09 7.90
N VAL A 45 12.62 -3.63 7.08
CA VAL A 45 13.71 -4.50 7.53
C VAL A 45 14.80 -3.69 8.24
N SER A 46 15.25 -2.58 7.66
CA SER A 46 16.34 -1.77 8.21
C SER A 46 16.00 -1.16 9.57
N ASN A 47 14.70 -0.91 9.83
CA ASN A 47 14.21 -0.36 11.09
C ASN A 47 13.59 -1.43 12.00
N GLN A 48 13.61 -2.70 11.61
CA GLN A 48 13.05 -3.82 12.38
C GLN A 48 11.58 -3.57 12.81
N LEU A 49 10.76 -3.02 11.91
CA LEU A 49 9.41 -2.55 12.23
C LEU A 49 8.42 -3.69 12.56
N VAL A 50 8.72 -4.91 12.12
CA VAL A 50 7.90 -6.10 12.35
C VAL A 50 8.77 -7.31 12.62
N GLN A 51 8.24 -8.26 13.36
CA GLN A 51 8.83 -9.56 13.65
C GLN A 51 7.84 -10.67 13.28
N ARG A 52 8.37 -11.85 12.94
CA ARG A 52 7.53 -13.01 12.66
C ARG A 52 6.68 -13.35 13.88
N GLY A 53 5.40 -13.62 13.65
CA GLY A 53 4.41 -13.87 14.70
C GLY A 53 3.69 -12.62 15.20
N ASP A 54 4.12 -11.42 14.78
CA ASP A 54 3.40 -10.20 15.12
C ASP A 54 2.00 -10.17 14.50
N THR A 55 1.04 -9.65 15.25
CA THR A 55 -0.25 -9.21 14.71
C THR A 55 -0.22 -7.70 14.49
N ILE A 56 -0.32 -7.28 13.24
CA ILE A 56 -0.26 -5.88 12.84
C ILE A 56 -1.68 -5.36 12.55
N ALA A 57 -2.12 -4.40 13.35
CA ALA A 57 -3.36 -3.68 13.13
C ALA A 57 -3.15 -2.52 12.14
N VAL A 58 -3.74 -2.63 10.96
CA VAL A 58 -3.72 -1.57 9.93
C VAL A 58 -4.92 -0.65 10.14
N GLY A 59 -4.64 0.60 10.49
CA GLY A 59 -5.65 1.66 10.60
C GLY A 59 -6.32 1.94 9.25
N ALA A 60 -7.55 1.46 9.08
CA ALA A 60 -8.32 1.55 7.85
C ALA A 60 -9.32 2.72 7.91
N SER A 61 -8.91 3.87 7.37
CA SER A 61 -9.73 5.09 7.28
C SER A 61 -10.63 5.14 6.04
N GLY A 62 -10.43 4.25 5.08
CA GLY A 62 -11.08 4.31 3.75
C GLY A 62 -10.36 5.23 2.75
N GLY A 63 -9.30 5.92 3.18
CA GLY A 63 -8.46 6.75 2.33
C GLY A 63 -7.44 5.97 1.49
N LYS A 64 -6.84 6.65 0.52
CA LYS A 64 -5.82 6.07 -0.38
C LYS A 64 -4.59 5.55 0.38
N ASP A 65 -4.14 6.27 1.41
CA ASP A 65 -2.86 5.99 2.06
C ASP A 65 -2.95 4.69 2.91
N SER A 66 -4.03 4.53 3.68
CA SER A 66 -4.28 3.29 4.43
C SER A 66 -4.57 2.10 3.52
N ALA A 67 -5.24 2.31 2.39
CA ALA A 67 -5.46 1.26 1.39
C ALA A 67 -4.16 0.80 0.71
N VAL A 68 -3.27 1.74 0.37
CA VAL A 68 -1.95 1.42 -0.20
C VAL A 68 -1.06 0.73 0.83
N LEU A 69 -1.07 1.17 2.09
CA LEU A 69 -0.33 0.51 3.16
C LEU A 69 -0.79 -0.94 3.35
N LEU A 70 -2.10 -1.18 3.33
CA LEU A 70 -2.65 -2.54 3.40
C LEU A 70 -2.17 -3.42 2.23
N GLU A 71 -2.27 -2.93 0.99
CA GLU A 71 -1.82 -3.66 -0.20
C GLU A 71 -0.32 -3.96 -0.13
N LEU A 72 0.49 -2.99 0.31
CA LEU A 72 1.93 -3.14 0.50
C LEU A 72 2.24 -4.23 1.53
N LEU A 73 1.70 -4.13 2.74
CA LEU A 73 1.97 -5.09 3.81
C LEU A 73 1.51 -6.49 3.42
N TYR A 74 0.32 -6.61 2.81
CA TYR A 74 -0.19 -7.89 2.32
C TYR A 74 0.72 -8.51 1.25
N THR A 75 1.15 -7.70 0.28
CA THR A 75 2.03 -8.14 -0.82
C THR A 75 3.42 -8.52 -0.30
N LEU A 76 4.03 -7.68 0.53
CA LEU A 76 5.38 -7.90 1.05
C LEU A 76 5.42 -9.06 2.04
N ASN A 77 4.41 -9.22 2.90
CA ASN A 77 4.31 -10.35 3.82
C ASN A 77 4.34 -11.68 3.05
N ARG A 78 3.59 -11.78 1.95
CA ARG A 78 3.59 -12.99 1.09
C ARG A 78 4.87 -13.16 0.29
N ARG A 79 5.43 -12.08 -0.24
CA ARG A 79 6.61 -12.14 -1.12
C ARG A 79 7.89 -12.44 -0.36
N HIS A 80 8.04 -11.86 0.83
CA HIS A 80 9.25 -11.95 1.64
C HIS A 80 9.08 -12.86 2.86
N ASP A 81 7.91 -13.49 3.01
CA ASP A 81 7.58 -14.37 4.13
C ASP A 81 7.88 -13.73 5.49
N TYR A 82 7.30 -12.55 5.74
CA TYR A 82 7.45 -11.91 7.05
C TYR A 82 6.83 -12.76 8.17
N GLY A 83 5.79 -13.52 7.86
CA GLY A 83 5.08 -14.36 8.82
C GLY A 83 4.33 -13.53 9.85
N ILE A 84 3.79 -12.39 9.43
CA ILE A 84 2.93 -11.52 10.26
C ILE A 84 1.46 -11.78 9.94
N GLU A 85 0.61 -11.57 10.93
CA GLU A 85 -0.85 -11.57 10.78
C GLU A 85 -1.34 -10.13 10.61
N LEU A 86 -2.26 -9.91 9.66
CA LEU A 86 -2.82 -8.59 9.39
C LEU A 86 -4.27 -8.50 9.86
N VAL A 87 -4.61 -7.45 10.60
CA VAL A 87 -5.99 -7.13 10.96
C VAL A 87 -6.32 -5.69 10.58
N LEU A 88 -7.57 -5.43 10.20
CA LEU A 88 -8.04 -4.08 9.91
C LEU A 88 -8.67 -3.48 11.15
N LEU A 89 -8.35 -2.22 11.42
CA LEU A 89 -8.91 -1.45 12.53
C LEU A 89 -9.51 -0.16 11.99
N SER A 90 -10.79 0.10 12.26
CA SER A 90 -11.42 1.38 11.93
C SER A 90 -12.13 1.95 13.15
N VAL A 91 -12.03 3.26 13.36
CA VAL A 91 -12.63 3.95 14.51
C VAL A 91 -13.66 4.95 14.03
N ASP A 92 -14.95 4.68 14.16
CA ASP A 92 -16.03 5.62 13.87
C ASP A 92 -16.09 6.75 14.92
N GLU A 93 -15.77 7.99 14.50
CA GLU A 93 -15.81 9.15 15.41
C GLU A 93 -17.24 9.61 15.74
N GLY A 94 -18.28 8.97 15.19
CA GLY A 94 -19.68 9.24 15.51
C GLY A 94 -20.28 10.45 14.79
N ILE A 95 -19.57 11.01 13.81
CA ILE A 95 -20.03 12.13 12.98
C ILE A 95 -20.99 11.60 11.91
N ALA A 96 -22.29 11.85 12.10
CA ALA A 96 -23.35 11.36 11.21
C ALA A 96 -23.14 11.85 9.75
N GLY A 97 -23.30 10.94 8.77
CA GLY A 97 -23.21 11.27 7.35
C GLY A 97 -21.79 11.40 6.78
N TYR A 98 -20.74 11.36 7.61
CA TYR A 98 -19.36 11.54 7.16
C TYR A 98 -18.65 10.22 6.83
N ARG A 99 -19.02 9.12 7.51
CA ARG A 99 -18.27 7.86 7.46
C ARG A 99 -18.86 6.76 6.60
N GLU A 100 -20.12 6.81 6.20
CA GLU A 100 -20.72 5.71 5.43
C GLU A 100 -19.92 5.38 4.15
N PRO A 101 -19.50 6.35 3.31
CA PRO A 101 -18.73 6.04 2.10
C PRO A 101 -17.34 5.45 2.40
N SER A 102 -16.69 5.95 3.44
CA SER A 102 -15.34 5.52 3.85
C SER A 102 -15.36 4.10 4.42
N LEU A 103 -16.36 3.76 5.24
CA LEU A 103 -16.54 2.41 5.78
C LEU A 103 -16.84 1.37 4.68
N GLU A 104 -17.57 1.74 3.64
CA GLU A 104 -17.78 0.84 2.50
C GLU A 104 -16.46 0.53 1.77
N CYS A 105 -15.57 1.51 1.63
CA CYS A 105 -14.21 1.25 1.12
C CYS A 105 -13.44 0.27 2.02
N VAL A 106 -13.53 0.43 3.35
CA VAL A 106 -12.87 -0.48 4.31
C VAL A 106 -13.43 -1.89 4.21
N LYS A 107 -14.76 -2.05 4.17
CA LYS A 107 -15.43 -3.36 4.01
C LYS A 107 -15.06 -4.04 2.69
N ARG A 108 -14.90 -3.28 1.60
CA ARG A 108 -14.42 -3.83 0.33
C ARG A 108 -12.99 -4.35 0.43
N ASN A 109 -12.10 -3.64 1.12
CA ASN A 109 -10.75 -4.13 1.36
C ASN A 109 -10.75 -5.38 2.25
N GLN A 110 -11.52 -5.38 3.33
CA GLN A 110 -11.75 -6.54 4.20
C GLN A 110 -12.11 -7.79 3.39
N LYS A 111 -13.08 -7.68 2.48
CA LYS A 111 -13.49 -8.77 1.59
C LYS A 111 -12.43 -9.16 0.56
N LYS A 112 -11.72 -8.19 -0.02
CA LYS A 112 -10.67 -8.44 -1.04
C LYS A 112 -9.53 -9.28 -0.46
N TYR A 113 -9.11 -8.96 0.76
CA TYR A 113 -7.94 -9.57 1.41
C TYR A 113 -8.28 -10.69 2.37
N ASP A 114 -9.57 -10.89 2.65
CA ASP A 114 -10.09 -11.86 3.63
C ASP A 114 -9.44 -11.70 5.01
N LEU A 115 -9.43 -10.47 5.51
CA LEU A 115 -8.82 -10.13 6.80
C LEU A 115 -9.87 -9.83 7.86
N PRO A 116 -9.59 -10.08 9.16
CA PRO A 116 -10.42 -9.59 10.25
C PRO A 116 -10.56 -8.07 10.22
N LEU A 117 -11.75 -7.55 10.52
CA LEU A 117 -12.03 -6.12 10.64
C LEU A 117 -12.68 -5.83 11.98
N HIS A 118 -12.01 -4.99 12.77
CA HIS A 118 -12.53 -4.44 14.01
C HIS A 118 -12.97 -3.00 13.80
N ILE A 119 -14.24 -2.73 14.08
CA ILE A 119 -14.80 -1.38 14.04
C ILE A 119 -15.13 -0.96 15.46
N PHE A 120 -14.53 0.12 15.93
CA PHE A 120 -14.84 0.76 17.20
C PHE A 120 -15.63 2.04 16.96
N SER A 121 -16.42 2.46 17.94
CA SER A 121 -17.23 3.68 17.89
C SER A 121 -17.02 4.47 19.17
N TYR A 122 -17.05 5.80 19.08
CA TYR A 122 -17.06 6.69 20.26
C TYR A 122 -18.46 6.85 20.89
N LYS A 123 -19.48 6.25 20.28
CA LYS A 123 -20.84 6.16 20.84
C LYS A 123 -21.01 4.95 21.73
#